data_AF-A0A1S8LBF0-F1
#
_entry.id   AF-A0A1S8LBF0-F1
#
_cell.length_a   1.000
_cell.length_b   1.000
_cell.length_c   1.000
_cell.angle_alpha   90.00
_cell.angle_beta   90.00
_cell.angle_gamma   90.00
#
_symmetry.space_group_name_H-M   'P 1'
#
loop_
_entity.id
_entity.type
_entity.pdbx_description
1 polymer ?
#
loop_
_entity_poly.entity_id
_entity_poly.type
_entity_poly.pdbx_seq_one_letter_code
_entity_poly.pdbx_strand_id
1 'polypeptide(L)'
;MSIKKSTIKVYDMTCSSCEKKIEKALKNLSGITYVKANFIKQTVTVEYNDDICTLAMIKTSINNVGYRTETKNIYKIIGFIFIALFMIYMSNSASGFDITSKLNGATYLIIFFVGVLTSIHCVGMCGGIMLSQSISKETNKPSSIKSTIFYNSGRILSYTIMGGLVGAFGSVFNLSLGLKSALQIFAAVFMIIMGLNISGFSFFRRIQLKLPFSKYVFKKVPKTPFFIGMLNGLMPCGPLQTMQLYALSTGSPLKGAISMFVFSLGTIPLMLTFGVFSSYISRGSTKTLLKFSGVLVMALGIIMGLRGLALAGINVPTVNSISASVLASSSSNKSTDSNSKAKLVNGVQVIKMTADENGYTPNGLYVEKNKPVKWIIYGKSLNSCNGTVEIPSLNKEIVLKPGENIIEFTPKNNDISFSCSMGMIRGVIKVVDNLASVDTSKNDSSIPKSNGSMSCCTGNSSSSNSSIYGNDLSKVPTATLINKANISQNVQTLTLTGKGYEFKPLIAVLNKAIDTNLTLDLSNFDNPSGEYSIINLTTQETVTTFNYDKSPINVTFKINSSGRYGITKSGSLLEVIEVADDLNTVDLEQIRSKYLGN
;
A
#
# COMPACT_ATOMS: atom_id res chain seq x y z
N MET A 1 -17.70 11.14 -63.43
CA MET A 1 -17.63 11.27 -61.97
C MET A 1 -18.31 10.08 -61.32
N SER A 2 -17.53 9.06 -60.96
CA SER A 2 -18.07 7.91 -60.23
C SER A 2 -17.99 8.20 -58.73
N ILE A 3 -19.10 8.62 -58.12
CA ILE A 3 -19.19 8.76 -56.66
C ILE A 3 -19.22 7.35 -56.07
N LYS A 4 -18.17 6.98 -55.34
CA LYS A 4 -18.05 5.68 -54.68
C LYS A 4 -18.35 5.81 -53.19
N LYS A 5 -19.10 4.85 -52.66
CA LYS A 5 -19.35 4.70 -51.22
C LYS A 5 -18.45 3.61 -50.67
N SER A 6 -17.73 3.90 -49.59
CA SER A 6 -16.86 2.92 -48.94
C SER A 6 -16.97 3.00 -47.43
N THR A 7 -16.95 1.84 -46.78
CA THR A 7 -16.89 1.73 -45.32
C THR A 7 -15.52 1.23 -44.91
N ILE A 8 -14.78 2.06 -44.17
CA ILE A 8 -13.41 1.80 -43.74
C ILE A 8 -13.44 1.46 -42.25
N LYS A 9 -12.79 0.35 -41.84
CA LYS A 9 -12.54 0.10 -40.42
C LYS A 9 -11.48 1.07 -39.91
N VAL A 10 -11.83 1.78 -38.84
CA VAL A 10 -10.95 2.74 -38.17
C VAL A 10 -10.84 2.36 -36.71
N TYR A 11 -9.64 1.96 -36.30
CA TYR A 11 -9.33 1.49 -34.96
C TYR A 11 -8.99 2.65 -34.01
N ASP A 12 -9.18 2.40 -32.71
CA ASP A 12 -8.92 3.31 -31.59
C ASP A 12 -9.80 4.56 -31.53
N MET A 13 -11.04 4.48 -32.03
CA MET A 13 -12.05 5.48 -31.70
C MET A 13 -12.65 5.18 -30.33
N THR A 14 -12.59 6.12 -29.38
CA THR A 14 -13.06 5.89 -28.00
C THR A 14 -14.29 6.72 -27.62
N CYS A 15 -14.59 7.80 -28.34
CA CYS A 15 -15.69 8.70 -28.01
C CYS A 15 -16.25 9.46 -29.22
N SER A 16 -17.37 10.14 -29.03
CA SER A 16 -18.00 11.00 -30.06
C SER A 16 -17.11 12.18 -30.50
N SER A 17 -16.17 12.62 -29.66
CA SER A 17 -15.16 13.60 -30.08
C SER A 17 -14.16 13.00 -31.09
N CYS A 18 -13.86 11.70 -31.01
CA CYS A 18 -13.05 11.01 -32.01
C CYS A 18 -13.76 10.97 -33.37
N GLU A 19 -15.07 10.73 -33.37
CA GLU A 19 -15.89 10.77 -34.60
C GLU A 19 -15.79 12.14 -35.27
N LYS A 20 -16.08 13.21 -34.52
CA LYS A 20 -16.02 14.59 -35.03
C LYS A 20 -14.64 14.98 -35.55
N LYS A 21 -13.57 14.47 -34.93
CA LYS A 21 -12.19 14.74 -35.35
C LYS A 21 -11.90 14.11 -36.72
N ILE A 22 -12.27 12.85 -36.91
CA ILE A 22 -12.09 12.15 -38.19
C ILE A 22 -13.01 12.74 -39.26
N GLU A 23 -14.29 13.00 -38.93
CA GLU A 23 -15.24 13.65 -39.84
C GLU A 23 -14.73 15.01 -40.32
N LYS A 24 -14.17 15.85 -39.41
CA LYS A 24 -13.58 17.13 -39.80
C LYS A 24 -12.36 16.98 -40.71
N ALA A 25 -11.50 16.01 -40.42
CA ALA A 25 -10.28 15.77 -41.21
C ALA A 25 -10.61 15.34 -42.65
N LEU A 26 -11.62 14.47 -42.79
CA LEU A 26 -12.06 13.96 -44.08
C LEU A 26 -12.87 15.00 -44.86
N LYS A 27 -13.70 15.82 -44.21
CA LYS A 27 -14.41 16.93 -44.89
C LYS A 27 -13.47 17.96 -45.53
N ASN A 28 -12.23 18.05 -45.06
CA ASN A 28 -11.22 18.95 -45.62
C ASN A 28 -10.49 18.36 -46.83
N LEU A 29 -10.73 17.10 -47.19
CA LEU A 29 -10.15 16.50 -48.40
C LEU A 29 -11.01 16.86 -49.62
N SER A 30 -10.35 17.31 -50.68
CA SER A 30 -10.97 17.54 -51.99
C SER A 30 -11.58 16.24 -52.51
N GLY A 31 -12.83 16.28 -52.99
CA GLY A 31 -13.51 15.13 -53.57
C GLY A 31 -14.35 14.28 -52.59
N ILE A 32 -14.45 14.64 -51.29
CA ILE A 32 -15.37 13.98 -50.34
C ILE A 32 -16.72 14.70 -50.31
N THR A 33 -17.79 13.97 -50.59
CA THR A 33 -19.18 14.48 -50.61
C THR A 33 -19.91 14.20 -49.29
N TYR A 34 -19.66 13.05 -48.67
CA TYR A 34 -20.26 12.66 -47.41
C TYR A 34 -19.27 11.92 -46.51
N VAL A 35 -19.34 12.17 -45.20
CA VAL A 35 -18.58 11.40 -44.21
C VAL A 35 -19.37 11.22 -42.91
N LYS A 36 -19.36 9.99 -42.40
CA LYS A 36 -19.92 9.64 -41.09
C LYS A 36 -19.02 8.66 -40.36
N ALA A 37 -18.53 9.05 -39.19
CA ALA A 37 -17.77 8.17 -38.31
C ALA A 37 -18.67 7.54 -37.25
N ASN A 38 -18.37 6.30 -36.88
CA ASN A 38 -19.05 5.56 -35.81
C ASN A 38 -18.03 4.88 -34.88
N PHE A 39 -17.84 5.44 -33.68
CA PHE A 39 -16.88 4.91 -32.69
C PHE A 39 -17.33 3.57 -32.10
N ILE A 40 -18.65 3.30 -32.02
CA ILE A 40 -19.17 2.04 -31.51
C ILE A 40 -18.79 0.89 -32.45
N LYS A 41 -19.01 1.10 -33.76
CA LYS A 41 -18.73 0.13 -34.82
C LYS A 41 -17.26 0.12 -35.28
N GLN A 42 -16.45 1.10 -34.86
CA GLN A 42 -15.08 1.30 -35.37
C GLN A 42 -15.05 1.45 -36.90
N THR A 43 -16.00 2.17 -37.48
CA THR A 43 -16.12 2.34 -38.93
C THR A 43 -16.33 3.80 -39.32
N VAL A 44 -15.81 4.18 -40.47
CA VAL A 44 -16.10 5.45 -41.13
C VAL A 44 -16.67 5.16 -42.50
N THR A 45 -17.86 5.69 -42.76
CA THR A 45 -18.51 5.64 -44.08
C THR A 45 -18.20 6.93 -44.81
N VAL A 46 -17.62 6.83 -46.00
CA VAL A 46 -17.27 7.95 -46.88
C VAL A 46 -17.94 7.77 -48.23
N GLU A 47 -18.41 8.87 -48.82
CA GLU A 47 -18.77 8.96 -50.24
C GLU A 47 -17.84 9.98 -50.89
N TYR A 48 -17.12 9.56 -51.93
CA TYR A 48 -16.06 10.35 -52.54
C TYR A 48 -16.01 10.14 -54.07
N ASN A 49 -15.49 11.13 -54.77
CA ASN A 49 -15.22 11.06 -56.20
C ASN A 49 -13.86 10.39 -56.42
N ASP A 50 -13.86 9.20 -57.02
CA ASP A 50 -12.67 8.37 -57.25
C ASP A 50 -11.67 9.02 -58.21
N ASP A 51 -12.13 9.97 -59.05
CA ASP A 51 -11.28 10.73 -59.97
C ASP A 51 -10.41 11.77 -59.24
N ILE A 52 -10.80 12.19 -58.02
CA ILE A 52 -10.19 13.29 -57.26
C ILE A 52 -9.56 12.81 -55.95
N CYS A 53 -10.14 11.80 -55.31
CA CYS A 53 -9.72 11.30 -54.01
C CYS A 53 -9.65 9.78 -54.04
N THR A 54 -8.50 9.21 -53.70
CA THR A 54 -8.35 7.75 -53.64
C THR A 54 -8.53 7.21 -52.22
N LEU A 55 -8.91 5.94 -52.11
CA LEU A 55 -9.05 5.26 -50.82
C LEU A 55 -7.74 5.27 -50.00
N ALA A 56 -6.58 5.30 -50.66
CA ALA A 56 -5.28 5.47 -50.02
C ALA A 56 -5.13 6.85 -49.36
N MET A 57 -5.52 7.94 -50.05
CA MET A 57 -5.50 9.30 -49.48
C MET A 57 -6.41 9.43 -48.25
N ILE A 58 -7.59 8.79 -48.30
CA ILE A 58 -8.52 8.75 -47.16
C ILE A 58 -7.88 8.02 -45.97
N LYS A 59 -7.27 6.85 -46.18
CA LYS A 59 -6.55 6.10 -45.13
C LYS A 59 -5.38 6.90 -44.56
N THR A 60 -4.59 7.56 -45.41
CA THR A 60 -3.47 8.41 -45.00
C THR A 60 -3.94 9.60 -44.17
N SER A 61 -5.04 10.25 -44.54
CA SER A 61 -5.63 11.34 -43.76
C SER A 61 -6.09 10.88 -42.37
N ILE A 62 -6.75 9.71 -42.29
CA ILE A 62 -7.13 9.08 -41.02
C ILE A 62 -5.90 8.76 -40.15
N ASN A 63 -4.83 8.25 -40.76
CA ASN A 63 -3.55 7.98 -40.10
C ASN A 63 -2.89 9.28 -39.58
N ASN A 64 -2.93 10.37 -40.35
CA ASN A 64 -2.36 11.67 -39.99
C ASN A 64 -3.07 12.34 -38.81
N VAL A 65 -4.38 12.12 -38.64
CA VAL A 65 -5.11 12.58 -37.44
C VAL A 65 -4.97 11.63 -36.24
N GLY A 66 -4.20 10.56 -36.41
CA GLY A 66 -3.71 9.67 -35.37
C GLY A 66 -4.49 8.36 -35.22
N TYR A 67 -5.43 8.03 -36.11
CA TYR A 67 -6.25 6.80 -36.05
C TYR A 67 -5.74 5.76 -37.04
N ARG A 68 -5.99 4.47 -36.77
CA ARG A 68 -5.40 3.39 -37.57
C ARG A 68 -6.45 2.77 -38.47
N THR A 69 -6.06 2.42 -39.69
CA THR A 69 -6.92 1.72 -40.67
C THR A 69 -6.51 0.26 -40.89
N GLU A 70 -5.46 -0.19 -40.21
CA GLU A 70 -4.89 -1.54 -40.28
C GLU A 70 -4.80 -2.18 -38.87
N THR A 71 -4.93 -3.50 -38.79
CA THR A 71 -4.84 -4.30 -37.55
C THR A 71 -3.40 -4.50 -37.11
N LYS A 72 -3.11 -4.46 -35.80
CA LYS A 72 -1.78 -4.83 -35.26
C LYS A 72 -1.87 -5.91 -34.16
N ASN A 73 -0.80 -6.70 -34.11
CA ASN A 73 -0.55 -7.90 -33.30
C ASN A 73 -0.88 -7.80 -31.80
N ILE A 74 -1.37 -8.93 -31.28
CA ILE A 74 -1.86 -9.19 -29.93
C ILE A 74 -0.79 -9.06 -28.83
N TYR A 75 0.50 -9.12 -29.18
CA TYR A 75 1.64 -9.05 -28.25
C TYR A 75 1.74 -7.74 -27.46
N LYS A 76 1.21 -6.62 -27.96
CA LYS A 76 1.17 -5.36 -27.17
C LYS A 76 0.17 -5.43 -26.02
N ILE A 77 -0.91 -6.21 -26.15
CA ILE A 77 -1.92 -6.40 -25.10
C ILE A 77 -1.34 -7.24 -23.97
N ILE A 78 -0.56 -8.28 -24.31
CA ILE A 78 0.17 -9.11 -23.34
C ILE A 78 1.14 -8.28 -22.51
N GLY A 79 1.88 -7.35 -23.14
CA GLY A 79 2.75 -6.42 -22.43
C GLY A 79 2.00 -5.50 -21.44
N PHE A 80 0.79 -5.04 -21.79
CA PHE A 80 -0.03 -4.26 -20.85
C PHE A 80 -0.58 -5.08 -19.70
N ILE A 81 -0.99 -6.33 -19.95
CA ILE A 81 -1.42 -7.27 -18.91
C ILE A 81 -0.26 -7.54 -17.95
N PHE A 82 0.95 -7.72 -18.47
CA PHE A 82 2.14 -7.90 -17.64
C PHE A 82 2.43 -6.68 -16.76
N ILE A 83 2.34 -5.46 -17.30
CA ILE A 83 2.55 -4.25 -16.50
C ILE A 83 1.40 -4.04 -15.48
N ALA A 84 0.17 -4.41 -15.82
CA ALA A 84 -0.96 -4.39 -14.89
C ALA A 84 -0.73 -5.36 -13.72
N LEU A 85 -0.34 -6.59 -14.02
CA LEU A 85 0.00 -7.61 -13.04
C LEU A 85 1.20 -7.19 -12.21
N PHE A 86 2.20 -6.56 -12.82
CA PHE A 86 3.35 -5.98 -12.12
C PHE A 86 2.94 -4.84 -11.18
N MET A 87 2.05 -3.94 -11.60
CA MET A 87 1.55 -2.87 -10.73
C MET A 87 0.61 -3.40 -9.63
N ILE A 88 -0.18 -4.44 -9.90
CA ILE A 88 -1.00 -5.11 -8.88
C ILE A 88 -0.10 -5.82 -7.86
N TYR A 89 0.95 -6.50 -8.33
CA TYR A 89 1.99 -7.08 -7.50
C TYR A 89 2.66 -5.99 -6.64
N MET A 90 3.12 -4.90 -7.26
CA MET A 90 3.70 -3.76 -6.56
C MET A 90 2.71 -3.09 -5.61
N SER A 91 1.41 -3.04 -5.92
CA SER A 91 0.38 -2.48 -5.04
C SER A 91 0.15 -3.34 -3.81
N ASN A 92 0.24 -4.66 -3.94
CA ASN A 92 0.19 -5.57 -2.79
C ASN A 92 1.48 -5.50 -1.97
N SER A 93 2.61 -5.10 -2.57
CA SER A 93 3.86 -4.76 -1.88
C SER A 93 3.84 -3.33 -1.30
N ALA A 94 3.06 -2.40 -1.87
CA ALA A 94 2.94 -1.01 -1.42
C ALA A 94 1.95 -0.84 -0.25
N SER A 95 1.37 -1.94 0.25
CA SER A 95 0.66 -1.97 1.54
C SER A 95 1.57 -1.55 2.72
N GLY A 96 2.89 -1.47 2.50
CA GLY A 96 3.87 -0.91 3.44
C GLY A 96 4.02 0.62 3.43
N PHE A 97 3.35 1.38 2.55
CA PHE A 97 3.26 2.84 2.68
C PHE A 97 2.03 3.19 3.51
N ASP A 98 2.15 3.09 4.83
CA ASP A 98 1.12 3.54 5.76
C ASP A 98 1.13 5.09 5.83
N ILE A 99 0.60 5.72 4.78
CA ILE A 99 0.37 7.17 4.72
C ILE A 99 -0.59 7.57 5.85
N THR A 100 -1.52 6.69 6.22
CA THR A 100 -2.57 6.96 7.21
C THR A 100 -2.01 7.03 8.63
N SER A 101 -1.04 6.18 8.99
CA SER A 101 -0.33 6.26 10.28
C SER A 101 0.50 7.54 10.41
N LYS A 102 1.13 7.99 9.31
CA LYS A 102 1.82 9.29 9.24
C LYS A 102 0.87 10.49 9.22
N LEU A 103 -0.43 10.28 9.00
CA LEU A 103 -1.46 11.33 9.00
C LEU A 103 -2.09 11.59 10.38
N ASN A 104 -1.97 10.67 11.34
CA ASN A 104 -2.48 10.89 12.70
C ASN A 104 -1.68 12.01 13.41
N GLY A 105 -2.29 13.18 13.56
CA GLY A 105 -1.59 14.37 14.06
C GLY A 105 -0.65 15.02 13.03
N ALA A 106 -0.78 14.67 11.74
CA ALA A 106 0.07 15.24 10.70
C ALA A 106 -0.04 16.76 10.62
N THR A 107 1.12 17.40 10.57
CA THR A 107 1.22 18.79 10.15
C THR A 107 0.77 18.93 8.70
N TYR A 108 0.22 20.08 8.33
CA TYR A 108 -0.13 20.40 6.94
C TYR A 108 1.03 20.20 5.95
N LEU A 109 2.28 20.34 6.41
CA LEU A 109 3.48 20.04 5.62
C LEU A 109 3.56 18.56 5.21
N ILE A 110 3.21 17.63 6.10
CA ILE A 110 3.17 16.20 5.79
C ILE A 110 2.07 15.93 4.76
N ILE A 111 0.88 16.53 4.95
CA ILE A 111 -0.24 16.41 4.02
C ILE A 111 0.14 16.93 2.62
N PHE A 112 0.90 18.02 2.54
CA PHE A 112 1.43 18.55 1.28
C PHE A 112 2.35 17.53 0.59
N PHE A 113 3.32 16.96 1.31
CA PHE A 113 4.23 15.96 0.73
C PHE A 113 3.53 14.65 0.36
N VAL A 114 2.49 14.26 1.10
CA VAL A 114 1.60 13.16 0.69
C VAL A 114 0.91 13.50 -0.64
N GLY A 115 0.45 14.74 -0.81
CA GLY A 115 -0.04 15.26 -2.10
C GLY A 115 1.00 15.16 -3.22
N VAL A 116 2.25 15.54 -2.94
CA VAL A 116 3.36 15.44 -3.90
C VAL A 116 3.62 13.99 -4.30
N LEU A 117 3.71 13.07 -3.34
CA LEU A 117 4.00 11.66 -3.62
C LEU A 117 2.85 10.99 -4.38
N THR A 118 1.61 11.29 -4.01
CA THR A 118 0.40 10.73 -4.66
C THR A 118 0.15 11.29 -6.06
N SER A 119 0.81 12.39 -6.43
CA SER A 119 0.68 12.98 -7.75
C SER A 119 1.19 12.08 -8.89
N ILE A 120 2.12 11.15 -8.59
CA ILE A 120 2.59 10.13 -9.54
C ILE A 120 1.42 9.26 -10.02
N HIS A 121 0.57 8.83 -9.09
CA HIS A 121 -0.66 8.12 -9.40
C HIS A 121 -1.65 8.99 -10.19
N CYS A 122 -1.74 10.27 -9.83
CA CYS A 122 -2.60 11.23 -10.54
C CYS A 122 -2.17 11.39 -12.01
N VAL A 123 -0.87 11.35 -12.32
CA VAL A 123 -0.38 11.35 -13.72
C VAL A 123 -0.82 10.10 -14.46
N GLY A 124 -0.73 8.93 -13.81
CA GLY A 124 -1.18 7.67 -14.41
C GLY A 124 -2.68 7.65 -14.72
N MET A 125 -3.52 8.16 -13.81
CA MET A 125 -4.98 8.11 -13.92
C MET A 125 -5.58 9.38 -14.55
N CYS A 126 -5.45 10.52 -13.86
CA CYS A 126 -6.03 11.80 -14.25
C CYS A 126 -5.25 12.48 -15.39
N GLY A 127 -3.98 12.13 -15.58
CA GLY A 127 -3.12 12.72 -16.63
C GLY A 127 -3.67 12.48 -18.04
N GLY A 128 -4.26 11.31 -18.32
CA GLY A 128 -4.92 11.03 -19.59
C GLY A 128 -6.14 11.93 -19.86
N ILE A 129 -6.92 12.22 -18.82
CA ILE A 129 -8.10 13.10 -18.90
C ILE A 129 -7.65 14.54 -19.12
N MET A 130 -6.68 15.02 -18.34
CA MET A 130 -6.09 16.35 -18.50
C MET A 130 -5.50 16.54 -19.90
N LEU A 131 -4.82 15.51 -20.43
CA LEU A 131 -4.27 15.50 -21.78
C LEU A 131 -5.35 15.56 -22.87
N SER A 132 -6.46 14.85 -22.68
CA SER A 132 -7.60 14.92 -23.61
C SER A 132 -8.20 16.33 -23.70
N GLN A 133 -8.07 17.13 -22.64
CA GLN A 133 -8.57 18.50 -22.56
C GLN A 133 -7.59 19.54 -23.11
N SER A 134 -6.28 19.28 -23.05
CA SER A 134 -5.24 20.17 -23.58
C SER A 134 -4.96 19.96 -25.07
N ILE A 135 -5.33 18.81 -25.66
CA ILE A 135 -5.18 18.53 -27.12
C ILE A 135 -6.29 19.20 -27.96
N SER A 136 -6.77 20.39 -27.57
CA SER A 136 -7.78 21.11 -28.35
C SER A 136 -7.16 22.10 -29.35
N LYS A 137 -7.19 21.67 -30.62
CA LYS A 137 -7.32 22.43 -31.88
C LYS A 137 -6.38 23.57 -32.31
N GLU A 138 -5.51 24.17 -31.50
CA GLU A 138 -4.63 25.24 -32.00
C GLU A 138 -3.14 25.05 -31.69
N THR A 139 -2.34 25.31 -32.72
CA THR A 139 -0.89 25.12 -32.88
C THR A 139 -0.01 26.03 -32.01
N ASN A 140 -0.57 26.74 -31.04
CA ASN A 140 0.17 27.68 -30.20
C ASN A 140 0.37 27.15 -28.77
N LYS A 141 1.65 26.97 -28.40
CA LYS A 141 2.17 26.55 -27.08
C LYS A 141 1.48 27.16 -25.84
N PRO A 142 0.98 28.42 -25.79
CA PRO A 142 0.31 28.96 -24.59
C PRO A 142 -1.09 28.40 -24.28
N SER A 143 -1.77 27.75 -25.24
CA SER A 143 -3.13 27.22 -25.02
C SER A 143 -3.17 25.98 -24.11
N SER A 144 -2.08 25.19 -24.10
CA SER A 144 -1.94 23.98 -23.28
C SER A 144 -1.76 24.29 -21.80
N ILE A 145 -0.99 25.33 -21.45
CA ILE A 145 -0.75 25.72 -20.06
C ILE A 145 -2.01 26.29 -19.41
N LYS A 146 -2.77 27.11 -20.16
CA LYS A 146 -4.05 27.67 -19.70
C LYS A 146 -5.06 26.57 -19.37
N SER A 147 -5.18 25.57 -20.24
CA SER A 147 -6.08 24.42 -20.03
C SER A 147 -5.67 23.59 -18.80
N THR A 148 -4.36 23.42 -18.58
CA THR A 148 -3.78 22.73 -17.42
C THR A 148 -4.05 23.48 -16.12
N ILE A 149 -3.90 24.80 -16.11
CA ILE A 149 -4.22 25.65 -14.95
C ILE A 149 -5.70 25.55 -14.63
N PHE A 150 -6.60 25.77 -15.60
CA PHE A 150 -8.04 25.68 -15.36
C PHE A 150 -8.46 24.31 -14.82
N TYR A 151 -7.90 23.23 -15.36
CA TYR A 151 -8.16 21.88 -14.88
C TYR A 151 -7.75 21.69 -13.41
N ASN A 152 -6.52 22.07 -13.05
CA ASN A 152 -6.04 21.93 -11.67
C ASN A 152 -6.76 22.88 -10.70
N SER A 153 -7.13 24.10 -11.12
CA SER A 153 -7.96 25.00 -10.31
C SER A 153 -9.33 24.40 -9.99
N GLY A 154 -9.98 23.77 -10.96
CA GLY A 154 -11.24 23.05 -10.73
C GLY A 154 -11.06 21.87 -9.77
N ARG A 155 -9.95 21.15 -9.88
CA ARG A 155 -9.60 20.02 -9.01
C ARG A 155 -9.38 20.45 -7.55
N ILE A 156 -8.61 21.52 -7.33
CA ILE A 156 -8.38 22.09 -6.00
C ILE A 156 -9.71 22.49 -5.37
N LEU A 157 -10.53 23.25 -6.10
CA LEU A 157 -11.83 23.71 -5.60
C LEU A 157 -12.71 22.52 -5.20
N SER A 158 -12.77 21.50 -6.06
CA SER A 158 -13.57 20.30 -5.79
C SER A 158 -13.07 19.49 -4.59
N TYR A 159 -11.76 19.30 -4.45
CA TYR A 159 -11.19 18.58 -3.31
C TYR A 159 -11.43 19.33 -2.01
N THR A 160 -11.26 20.66 -2.00
CA THR A 160 -11.53 21.51 -0.83
C THR A 160 -13.00 21.44 -0.43
N ILE A 161 -13.94 21.58 -1.37
CA ILE A 161 -15.38 21.49 -1.09
C ILE A 161 -15.72 20.10 -0.54
N MET A 162 -15.24 19.03 -1.18
CA MET A 162 -15.51 17.67 -0.75
C MET A 162 -14.89 17.39 0.64
N GLY A 163 -13.70 17.92 0.92
CA GLY A 163 -13.08 17.85 2.25
C GLY A 163 -13.89 18.55 3.32
N GLY A 164 -14.48 19.70 3.00
CA GLY A 164 -15.37 20.41 3.91
C GLY A 164 -16.67 19.65 4.18
N LEU A 165 -17.29 19.10 3.14
CA LEU A 165 -18.50 18.28 3.26
C LEU A 165 -18.24 17.02 4.08
N VAL A 166 -17.19 16.27 3.74
CA VAL A 166 -16.82 15.03 4.44
C VAL A 166 -16.38 15.34 5.87
N GLY A 167 -15.62 16.40 6.11
CA GLY A 167 -15.26 16.84 7.46
C GLY A 167 -16.47 17.26 8.30
N ALA A 168 -17.49 17.87 7.69
CA ALA A 168 -18.77 18.16 8.35
C ALA A 168 -19.53 16.87 8.70
N PHE A 169 -19.56 15.89 7.80
CA PHE A 169 -20.18 14.60 8.10
C PHE A 169 -19.46 13.86 9.23
N GLY A 170 -18.16 14.09 9.41
CA GLY A 170 -17.37 13.50 10.49
C GLY A 170 -17.87 13.81 11.90
N SER A 171 -18.58 14.92 12.09
CA SER A 171 -19.15 15.29 13.39
C SER A 171 -20.55 14.70 13.66
N VAL A 172 -21.22 14.13 12.64
CA VAL A 172 -22.65 13.72 12.73
C VAL A 172 -22.90 12.29 12.25
N PHE A 173 -21.98 11.68 11.49
CA PHE A 173 -22.26 10.46 10.72
C PHE A 173 -21.33 9.28 11.07
N ASN A 174 -21.88 8.25 11.73
CA ASN A 174 -21.34 6.89 11.70
C ASN A 174 -22.08 6.09 10.62
N LEU A 175 -21.54 6.08 9.39
CA LEU A 175 -22.11 5.27 8.31
C LEU A 175 -22.14 3.79 8.72
N SER A 176 -23.27 3.11 8.52
CA SER A 176 -23.36 1.68 8.79
C SER A 176 -22.38 0.90 7.91
N LEU A 177 -21.86 -0.22 8.43
CA LEU A 177 -20.91 -1.08 7.72
C LEU A 177 -21.46 -1.58 6.37
N GLY A 178 -22.77 -1.86 6.32
CA GLY A 178 -23.49 -2.21 5.10
C GLY A 178 -23.51 -1.09 4.06
N LEU A 179 -23.68 0.17 4.47
CA LEU A 179 -23.67 1.31 3.54
C LEU A 179 -22.24 1.62 3.06
N LYS A 180 -21.24 1.58 3.96
CA LYS A 180 -19.81 1.74 3.62
C LYS A 180 -19.39 0.71 2.56
N SER A 181 -19.70 -0.57 2.77
CA SER A 181 -19.38 -1.65 1.83
C SER A 181 -20.12 -1.51 0.50
N ALA A 182 -21.42 -1.21 0.51
CA ALA A 182 -22.22 -1.03 -0.70
C ALA A 182 -21.70 0.11 -1.59
N LEU A 183 -21.37 1.28 -0.99
CA LEU A 183 -20.82 2.41 -1.72
C LEU A 183 -19.47 2.08 -2.36
N GLN A 184 -18.61 1.36 -1.65
CA GLN A 184 -17.28 0.97 -2.16
C GLN A 184 -17.36 -0.05 -3.29
N ILE A 185 -18.27 -1.04 -3.19
CA ILE A 185 -18.54 -2.02 -4.26
C ILE A 185 -19.13 -1.33 -5.48
N PHE A 186 -20.09 -0.43 -5.30
CA PHE A 186 -20.69 0.33 -6.38
C PHE A 186 -19.63 1.18 -7.13
N ALA A 187 -18.80 1.91 -6.39
CA ALA A 187 -17.69 2.68 -6.95
C ALA A 187 -16.69 1.79 -7.70
N ALA A 188 -16.45 0.56 -7.22
CA ALA A 188 -15.51 -0.39 -7.82
C ALA A 188 -16.03 -0.90 -9.17
N VAL A 189 -17.30 -1.30 -9.23
CA VAL A 189 -17.95 -1.71 -10.48
C VAL A 189 -17.92 -0.57 -11.50
N PHE A 190 -18.23 0.66 -11.08
CA PHE A 190 -18.16 1.83 -11.94
C PHE A 190 -16.75 2.08 -12.51
N MET A 191 -15.72 2.01 -11.65
CA MET A 191 -14.31 2.13 -12.04
C MET A 191 -13.88 1.06 -13.05
N ILE A 192 -14.27 -0.21 -12.83
CA ILE A 192 -13.93 -1.31 -13.74
C ILE A 192 -14.56 -1.08 -15.12
N ILE A 193 -15.84 -0.69 -15.17
CA ILE A 193 -16.54 -0.38 -16.43
C ILE A 193 -15.85 0.80 -17.15
N MET A 194 -15.49 1.85 -16.42
CA MET A 194 -14.79 3.01 -16.98
C MET A 194 -13.41 2.64 -17.51
N GLY A 195 -12.62 1.86 -16.76
CA GLY A 195 -11.31 1.37 -17.16
C GLY A 195 -11.35 0.50 -18.42
N LEU A 196 -12.33 -0.41 -18.51
CA LEU A 196 -12.59 -1.23 -19.71
C LEU A 196 -12.94 -0.38 -20.94
N ASN A 197 -13.74 0.67 -20.74
CA ASN A 197 -14.11 1.60 -21.81
C ASN A 197 -12.90 2.38 -22.33
N ILE A 198 -12.08 2.92 -21.43
CA ILE A 198 -10.85 3.67 -21.76
C ILE A 198 -9.81 2.77 -22.44
N SER A 199 -9.69 1.50 -22.01
CA SER A 199 -8.75 0.52 -22.60
C SER A 199 -9.16 0.08 -24.02
N GLY A 200 -10.41 0.34 -24.42
CA GLY A 200 -10.90 0.15 -25.78
C GLY A 200 -11.65 -1.16 -26.03
N PHE A 201 -12.09 -1.86 -24.98
CA PHE A 201 -12.93 -3.06 -25.11
C PHE A 201 -14.29 -2.72 -25.73
N SER A 202 -14.69 -3.49 -26.73
CA SER A 202 -15.83 -3.20 -27.59
C SER A 202 -17.20 -3.35 -26.90
N PHE A 203 -17.28 -4.25 -25.91
CA PHE A 203 -18.52 -4.65 -25.26
C PHE A 203 -19.19 -3.50 -24.48
N PHE A 204 -18.40 -2.68 -23.78
CA PHE A 204 -18.91 -1.62 -22.90
C PHE A 204 -19.11 -0.25 -23.57
N ARG A 205 -18.81 -0.13 -24.88
CA ARG A 205 -19.04 1.13 -25.62
C ARG A 205 -20.51 1.55 -25.73
N ARG A 206 -21.46 0.62 -25.47
CA ARG A 206 -22.90 0.88 -25.47
C ARG A 206 -23.41 1.50 -24.18
N ILE A 207 -22.69 1.34 -23.07
CA ILE A 207 -23.06 1.86 -21.75
C ILE A 207 -22.40 3.23 -21.58
N GLN A 208 -22.93 4.25 -22.24
CA GLN A 208 -22.60 5.63 -21.95
C GLN A 208 -23.75 6.24 -21.15
N LEU A 209 -23.52 6.49 -19.86
CA LEU A 209 -24.37 7.37 -19.06
C LEU A 209 -24.29 8.77 -19.68
N LYS A 210 -25.25 9.09 -20.56
CA LYS A 210 -25.43 10.44 -21.06
C LYS A 210 -25.91 11.28 -19.89
N LEU A 211 -25.03 12.11 -19.34
CA LEU A 211 -25.40 13.06 -18.29
C LEU A 211 -26.55 13.93 -18.82
N PRO A 212 -27.71 14.00 -18.13
CA PRO A 212 -28.89 14.72 -18.62
C PRO A 212 -28.59 16.21 -18.86
N PHE A 213 -27.62 16.77 -18.13
CA PHE A 213 -27.18 18.17 -18.25
C PHE A 213 -26.20 18.45 -19.41
N SER A 214 -25.80 17.43 -20.18
CA SER A 214 -24.78 17.57 -21.23
C SER A 214 -25.16 18.55 -22.36
N LYS A 215 -26.45 18.66 -22.68
CA LYS A 215 -26.94 19.54 -23.76
C LYS A 215 -26.89 21.03 -23.40
N TYR A 216 -26.96 21.38 -22.11
CA TYR A 216 -27.01 22.77 -21.65
C TYR A 216 -25.67 23.28 -21.11
N VAL A 217 -24.86 22.42 -20.47
CA VAL A 217 -23.59 22.85 -19.83
C VAL A 217 -22.42 22.94 -20.82
N PHE A 218 -22.42 22.16 -21.90
CA PHE A 218 -21.26 22.07 -22.82
C PHE A 218 -21.45 22.78 -24.18
N LYS A 219 -22.60 23.44 -24.40
CA LYS A 219 -22.79 24.31 -25.57
C LYS A 219 -22.15 25.68 -25.28
N LYS A 220 -20.92 25.86 -25.78
CA LYS A 220 -20.13 27.13 -25.83
C LYS A 220 -19.45 27.57 -24.52
N VAL A 221 -18.30 27.01 -24.12
CA VAL A 221 -17.37 27.79 -23.26
C VAL A 221 -15.90 27.33 -23.33
N PRO A 222 -14.91 28.23 -23.35
CA PRO A 222 -13.48 27.96 -23.08
C PRO A 222 -13.15 27.42 -21.66
N LYS A 223 -14.16 27.12 -20.83
CA LYS A 223 -14.02 26.68 -19.43
C LYS A 223 -14.20 25.16 -19.23
N THR A 224 -14.30 24.36 -20.29
CA THR A 224 -14.44 22.89 -20.19
C THR A 224 -13.38 22.21 -19.31
N PRO A 225 -12.09 22.59 -19.36
CA PRO A 225 -11.07 21.99 -18.48
C PRO A 225 -11.37 22.19 -16.99
N PHE A 226 -11.88 23.37 -16.60
CA PHE A 226 -12.24 23.68 -15.22
C PHE A 226 -13.37 22.80 -14.70
N PHE A 227 -14.46 22.66 -15.46
CA PHE A 227 -15.58 21.81 -15.06
C PHE A 227 -15.20 20.34 -14.96
N ILE A 228 -14.34 19.84 -15.86
CA ILE A 228 -13.84 18.46 -15.75
C ILE A 228 -12.94 18.30 -14.51
N GLY A 229 -12.10 19.30 -14.21
CA GLY A 229 -11.35 19.36 -12.95
C GLY A 229 -12.27 19.32 -11.74
N MET A 230 -13.38 20.05 -11.78
CA MET A 230 -14.37 20.08 -10.70
C MET A 230 -15.06 18.73 -10.47
N LEU A 231 -15.25 17.93 -11.52
CA LEU A 231 -15.80 16.58 -11.40
C LEU A 231 -14.80 15.58 -10.79
N ASN A 232 -13.50 15.92 -10.73
CA ASN A 232 -12.47 15.00 -10.26
C ASN A 232 -12.54 14.73 -8.74
N GLY A 233 -13.07 15.67 -7.93
CA GLY A 233 -13.30 15.41 -6.49
C GLY A 233 -14.33 14.34 -6.18
N LEU A 234 -15.12 13.94 -7.19
CA LEU A 234 -16.09 12.84 -7.09
C LEU A 234 -15.48 11.50 -7.54
N MET A 235 -14.22 11.46 -8.00
CA MET A 235 -13.59 10.22 -8.44
C MET A 235 -13.13 9.38 -7.25
N PRO A 236 -13.53 8.10 -7.16
CA PRO A 236 -13.23 7.27 -6.00
C PRO A 236 -11.81 6.68 -6.06
N CYS A 237 -10.75 7.49 -6.10
CA CYS A 237 -9.37 6.97 -6.14
C CYS A 237 -8.79 6.76 -4.73
N GLY A 238 -7.95 5.74 -4.55
CA GLY A 238 -7.43 5.33 -3.25
C GLY A 238 -6.80 6.47 -2.42
N PRO A 239 -5.85 7.25 -2.97
CA PRO A 239 -5.26 8.38 -2.25
C PRO A 239 -6.28 9.44 -1.83
N LEU A 240 -7.26 9.75 -2.69
CA LEU A 240 -8.31 10.71 -2.37
C LEU A 240 -9.24 10.16 -1.28
N GLN A 241 -9.56 8.86 -1.31
CA GLN A 241 -10.34 8.19 -0.27
C GLN A 241 -9.65 8.21 1.09
N THR A 242 -8.34 7.93 1.13
CA THR A 242 -7.55 8.02 2.37
C THR A 242 -7.59 9.43 2.93
N MET A 243 -7.42 10.44 2.06
CA MET A 243 -7.49 11.83 2.50
C MET A 243 -8.92 12.24 2.91
N GLN A 244 -9.96 11.70 2.26
CA GLN A 244 -11.36 11.96 2.60
C GLN A 244 -11.69 11.34 3.97
N LEU A 245 -11.15 10.16 4.26
CA LEU A 245 -11.25 9.53 5.56
C LEU A 245 -10.51 10.34 6.64
N TYR A 246 -9.32 10.88 6.32
CA TYR A 246 -8.65 11.81 7.21
C TYR A 246 -9.50 13.07 7.46
N ALA A 247 -10.05 13.68 6.40
CA ALA A 247 -10.96 14.82 6.53
C ALA A 247 -12.19 14.48 7.40
N LEU A 248 -12.79 13.31 7.21
CA LEU A 248 -13.88 12.78 8.06
C LEU A 248 -13.42 12.70 9.52
N SER A 249 -12.23 12.16 9.78
CA SER A 249 -11.69 12.03 11.14
C SER A 249 -11.42 13.37 11.84
N THR A 250 -11.28 14.47 11.08
CA THR A 250 -11.10 15.80 11.70
C THR A 250 -12.36 16.31 12.40
N GLY A 251 -13.54 15.76 12.10
CA GLY A 251 -14.84 16.15 12.68
C GLY A 251 -15.18 17.63 12.50
N SER A 252 -14.52 18.34 11.58
CA SER A 252 -14.70 19.77 11.36
C SER A 252 -14.69 20.09 9.86
N PRO A 253 -15.70 20.82 9.34
CA PRO A 253 -15.73 21.22 7.95
C PRO A 253 -14.49 22.03 7.56
N LEU A 254 -14.06 22.95 8.44
CA LEU A 254 -12.94 23.82 8.13
C LEU A 254 -11.61 23.05 8.11
N LYS A 255 -11.36 22.19 9.11
CA LYS A 255 -10.15 21.35 9.14
C LYS A 255 -10.12 20.37 7.97
N GLY A 256 -11.24 19.74 7.64
CA GLY A 256 -11.36 18.86 6.47
C GLY A 256 -11.09 19.58 5.15
N ALA A 257 -11.64 20.79 4.97
CA ALA A 257 -11.42 21.61 3.78
C ALA A 257 -9.96 22.06 3.63
N ILE A 258 -9.34 22.58 4.69
CA ILE A 258 -7.93 23.00 4.68
C ILE A 258 -7.01 21.82 4.38
N SER A 259 -7.28 20.67 5.00
CA SER A 259 -6.48 19.45 4.79
C SER A 259 -6.52 19.02 3.32
N MET A 260 -7.71 18.97 2.73
CA MET A 260 -7.86 18.65 1.30
C MET A 260 -7.26 19.69 0.36
N PHE A 261 -7.35 20.96 0.71
CA PHE A 261 -6.74 22.04 -0.04
C PHE A 261 -5.22 21.86 -0.10
N VAL A 262 -4.58 21.65 1.05
CA VAL A 262 -3.13 21.46 1.16
C VAL A 262 -2.68 20.19 0.43
N PHE A 263 -3.42 19.09 0.58
CA PHE A 263 -3.20 17.88 -0.19
C PHE A 263 -3.28 18.14 -1.70
N SER A 264 -4.32 18.85 -2.15
CA SER A 264 -4.49 19.16 -3.57
C SER A 264 -3.38 20.06 -4.10
N LEU A 265 -2.90 21.03 -3.30
CA LEU A 265 -1.74 21.87 -3.66
C LEU A 265 -0.49 21.04 -3.89
N GLY A 266 -0.24 20.03 -3.05
CA GLY A 266 0.87 19.10 -3.22
C GLY A 266 0.84 18.36 -4.56
N THR A 267 -0.34 18.15 -5.14
CA THR A 267 -0.46 17.46 -6.44
C THR A 267 -0.15 18.33 -7.66
N ILE A 268 -0.12 19.67 -7.50
CA ILE A 268 0.01 20.63 -8.61
C ILE A 268 1.37 20.56 -9.30
N PRO A 269 2.53 20.55 -8.61
CA PRO A 269 3.83 20.66 -9.26
C PRO A 269 4.01 19.60 -10.34
N LEU A 270 3.67 18.34 -10.01
CA LEU A 270 3.85 17.21 -10.92
C LEU A 270 2.76 17.15 -12.01
N MET A 271 1.52 17.56 -11.71
CA MET A 271 0.46 17.68 -12.72
C MET A 271 0.77 18.77 -13.75
N LEU A 272 1.29 19.92 -13.29
CA LEU A 272 1.59 21.06 -14.15
C LEU A 272 2.80 20.74 -15.03
N THR A 273 3.86 20.15 -14.48
CA THR A 273 5.00 19.68 -15.27
C THR A 273 4.55 18.65 -16.29
N PHE A 274 3.76 17.64 -15.90
CA PHE A 274 3.23 16.66 -16.84
C PHE A 274 2.38 17.31 -17.93
N GLY A 275 1.54 18.30 -17.61
CA GLY A 275 0.75 19.05 -18.58
C GLY A 275 1.60 19.81 -19.61
N VAL A 276 2.68 20.46 -19.18
CA VAL A 276 3.62 21.15 -20.08
C VAL A 276 4.40 20.14 -20.94
N PHE A 277 4.96 19.10 -20.32
CA PHE A 277 5.73 18.06 -21.02
C PHE A 277 4.87 17.21 -21.97
N SER A 278 3.57 17.12 -21.72
CA SER A 278 2.65 16.38 -22.59
C SER A 278 2.57 16.93 -24.02
N SER A 279 2.92 18.22 -24.22
CA SER A 279 3.04 18.84 -25.55
C SER A 279 4.19 18.26 -26.39
N TYR A 280 5.23 17.72 -25.72
CA TYR A 280 6.37 17.07 -26.37
C TYR A 280 6.14 15.57 -26.63
N ILE A 281 5.05 15.00 -26.10
CA ILE A 281 4.68 13.61 -26.34
C ILE A 281 4.06 13.47 -27.73
N SER A 282 4.60 12.54 -28.53
CA SER A 282 4.12 12.27 -29.89
C SER A 282 2.64 11.84 -29.88
N ARG A 283 1.88 12.22 -30.92
CA ARG A 283 0.44 11.90 -31.06
C ARG A 283 0.13 10.40 -31.00
N GLY A 284 1.10 9.54 -31.33
CA GLY A 284 0.97 8.08 -31.24
C GLY A 284 1.08 7.55 -29.81
N SER A 285 1.90 8.17 -28.96
CA SER A 285 2.14 7.75 -27.57
C SER A 285 0.96 8.08 -26.64
N THR A 286 0.20 9.14 -26.92
CA THR A 286 -1.01 9.49 -26.15
C THR A 286 -2.04 8.35 -26.11
N LYS A 287 -2.22 7.62 -27.22
CA LYS A 287 -3.18 6.50 -27.27
C LYS A 287 -2.74 5.31 -26.42
N THR A 288 -1.44 5.01 -26.46
CA THR A 288 -0.80 3.99 -25.62
C THR A 288 -0.95 4.36 -24.14
N LEU A 289 -0.73 5.63 -23.80
CA LEU A 289 -0.87 6.16 -22.45
C LEU A 289 -2.32 6.09 -21.93
N LEU A 290 -3.31 6.43 -22.76
CA LEU A 290 -4.73 6.30 -22.39
C LEU A 290 -5.13 4.84 -22.13
N LYS A 291 -4.67 3.90 -22.97
CA LYS A 291 -4.94 2.46 -22.75
C LYS A 291 -4.31 1.97 -21.45
N PHE A 292 -3.08 2.39 -21.17
CA PHE A 292 -2.39 2.11 -19.92
C PHE A 292 -3.15 2.66 -18.71
N SER A 293 -3.62 3.91 -18.80
CA SER A 293 -4.46 4.54 -17.77
C SER A 293 -5.75 3.74 -17.52
N GLY A 294 -6.42 3.28 -18.57
CA GLY A 294 -7.62 2.44 -18.43
C GLY A 294 -7.37 1.10 -17.73
N VAL A 295 -6.22 0.47 -17.97
CA VAL A 295 -5.80 -0.76 -17.29
C VAL A 295 -5.50 -0.49 -15.81
N LEU A 296 -4.80 0.60 -15.49
CA LEU A 296 -4.55 1.03 -14.12
C LEU A 296 -5.85 1.30 -13.36
N VAL A 297 -6.79 2.05 -13.96
CA VAL A 297 -8.12 2.33 -13.39
C VAL A 297 -8.88 1.03 -13.08
N MET A 298 -8.83 0.06 -13.99
CA MET A 298 -9.47 -1.24 -13.80
C MET A 298 -8.86 -2.01 -12.63
N ALA A 299 -7.53 -2.07 -12.55
CA ALA A 299 -6.82 -2.72 -11.44
C ALA A 299 -7.19 -2.10 -10.08
N LEU A 300 -7.23 -0.77 -10.00
CA LEU A 300 -7.64 -0.04 -8.80
C LEU A 300 -9.10 -0.30 -8.44
N GLY A 301 -9.99 -0.37 -9.45
CA GLY A 301 -11.38 -0.76 -9.26
C GLY A 301 -11.52 -2.16 -8.66
N ILE A 302 -10.74 -3.14 -9.14
CA ILE A 302 -10.71 -4.49 -8.58
C ILE A 302 -10.25 -4.48 -7.12
N ILE A 303 -9.15 -3.80 -6.81
CA ILE A 303 -8.63 -3.68 -5.44
C ILE A 303 -9.67 -3.06 -4.51
N MET A 304 -10.34 -1.99 -4.96
CA MET A 304 -11.38 -1.32 -4.20
C MET A 304 -12.62 -2.22 -3.99
N GLY A 305 -13.00 -3.00 -5.00
CA GLY A 305 -14.09 -3.97 -4.88
C GLY A 305 -13.78 -5.07 -3.89
N LEU A 306 -12.55 -5.60 -3.90
CA LEU A 306 -12.08 -6.60 -2.93
C LEU A 306 -12.06 -6.05 -1.49
N ARG A 307 -11.81 -4.75 -1.29
CA ARG A 307 -11.94 -4.10 0.03
C ARG A 307 -13.40 -3.98 0.46
N GLY A 308 -14.28 -3.56 -0.45
CA GLY A 308 -15.71 -3.47 -0.19
C GLY A 308 -16.33 -4.83 0.15
N LEU A 309 -15.95 -5.90 -0.54
CA LEU A 309 -16.37 -7.27 -0.22
C LEU A 309 -15.94 -7.71 1.18
N ALA A 310 -14.73 -7.33 1.60
CA ALA A 310 -14.24 -7.66 2.93
C ALA A 310 -14.99 -6.91 4.04
N LEU A 311 -15.34 -5.65 3.83
CA LEU A 311 -16.24 -4.91 4.73
C LEU A 311 -17.64 -5.55 4.80
N ALA A 312 -18.07 -6.24 3.75
CA ALA A 312 -19.29 -7.04 3.73
C ALA A 312 -19.11 -8.44 4.38
N GLY A 313 -17.93 -8.77 4.90
CA GLY A 313 -17.62 -10.08 5.50
C GLY A 313 -17.22 -11.18 4.50
N ILE A 314 -17.08 -10.86 3.21
CA ILE A 314 -16.65 -11.81 2.17
C ILE A 314 -15.14 -11.71 2.01
N ASN A 315 -14.40 -12.68 2.57
CA ASN A 315 -12.95 -12.75 2.41
C ASN A 315 -12.60 -13.50 1.13
N VAL A 316 -12.43 -12.76 0.02
CA VAL A 316 -11.94 -13.34 -1.23
C VAL A 316 -10.41 -13.46 -1.16
N PRO A 317 -9.82 -14.62 -1.49
CA PRO A 317 -8.37 -14.78 -1.58
C PRO A 317 -7.77 -13.70 -2.48
N THR A 318 -6.89 -12.86 -1.94
CA THR A 318 -6.20 -11.80 -2.69
C THR A 318 -5.43 -12.42 -3.86
N VAL A 319 -5.24 -11.69 -4.97
CA VAL A 319 -4.49 -12.15 -6.17
C VAL A 319 -3.13 -12.79 -5.88
N ASN A 320 -2.48 -12.52 -4.74
CA ASN A 320 -1.29 -13.25 -4.28
C ASN A 320 -1.51 -14.78 -4.16
N SER A 321 -2.72 -15.25 -3.89
CA SER A 321 -3.09 -16.68 -3.85
C SER A 321 -3.19 -17.31 -5.24
N ILE A 322 -3.60 -16.52 -6.25
CA ILE A 322 -3.72 -16.96 -7.65
C ILE A 322 -2.37 -16.84 -8.38
N SER A 323 -1.61 -15.78 -8.11
CA SER A 323 -0.23 -15.64 -8.60
C SER A 323 0.68 -16.72 -8.02
N ALA A 324 0.50 -17.06 -6.73
CA ALA A 324 1.24 -18.15 -6.11
C ALA A 324 0.87 -19.50 -6.74
N SER A 325 -0.39 -19.81 -7.04
CA SER A 325 -0.71 -21.09 -7.71
C SER A 325 -0.18 -21.21 -9.14
N VAL A 326 0.04 -20.08 -9.84
CA VAL A 326 0.61 -20.06 -11.20
C VAL A 326 2.15 -19.95 -11.22
N LEU A 327 2.77 -19.39 -10.18
CA LEU A 327 4.23 -19.21 -10.07
C LEU A 327 4.92 -20.13 -9.04
N ALA A 328 4.18 -20.88 -8.22
CA ALA A 328 4.71 -21.81 -7.20
C ALA A 328 5.23 -23.14 -7.77
N SER A 329 5.81 -23.11 -8.97
CA SER A 329 6.81 -24.12 -9.34
C SER A 329 8.20 -23.79 -8.78
N SER A 330 8.38 -22.65 -8.11
CA SER A 330 9.67 -22.27 -7.54
C SER A 330 9.52 -21.33 -6.33
N SER A 331 10.02 -21.80 -5.18
CA SER A 331 10.23 -21.07 -3.92
C SER A 331 9.05 -20.98 -2.95
N SER A 332 9.01 -21.97 -2.05
CA SER A 332 8.24 -21.99 -0.80
C SER A 332 8.85 -21.01 0.23
N ASN A 333 8.43 -19.75 0.21
CA ASN A 333 8.64 -18.87 1.37
C ASN A 333 7.51 -19.09 2.38
N LYS A 334 7.90 -19.68 3.52
CA LYS A 334 7.07 -19.98 4.69
C LYS A 334 6.74 -18.66 5.39
N SER A 335 5.64 -18.02 5.00
CA SER A 335 5.03 -16.95 5.82
C SER A 335 4.47 -17.62 7.07
N THR A 336 5.02 -17.31 8.24
CA THR A 336 4.53 -17.76 9.55
C THR A 336 3.14 -17.19 9.78
N ASP A 337 2.11 -17.94 9.39
CA ASP A 337 0.73 -17.68 9.80
C ASP A 337 0.66 -17.87 11.32
N SER A 338 0.55 -16.76 12.06
CA SER A 338 0.41 -16.77 13.51
C SER A 338 -1.03 -17.13 13.85
N ASN A 339 -1.29 -18.43 13.98
CA ASN A 339 -2.57 -18.99 14.40
C ASN A 339 -2.60 -19.19 15.92
N SER A 340 -3.70 -18.84 16.58
CA SER A 340 -3.85 -19.02 18.03
C SER A 340 -5.18 -19.66 18.41
N LYS A 341 -5.11 -20.60 19.36
CA LYS A 341 -6.28 -21.29 19.93
C LYS A 341 -6.79 -20.56 21.18
N ALA A 342 -8.10 -20.60 21.40
CA ALA A 342 -8.69 -20.14 22.64
C ALA A 342 -8.18 -20.94 23.85
N LYS A 343 -7.93 -20.23 24.96
CA LYS A 343 -7.72 -20.85 26.27
C LYS A 343 -9.03 -20.85 27.06
N LEU A 344 -9.47 -22.00 27.54
CA LEU A 344 -10.63 -22.07 28.43
C LEU A 344 -10.24 -21.61 29.84
N VAL A 345 -10.93 -20.60 30.35
CA VAL A 345 -10.81 -20.10 31.72
C VAL A 345 -12.21 -19.96 32.28
N ASN A 346 -12.55 -20.71 33.34
CA ASN A 346 -13.85 -20.66 34.02
C ASN A 346 -15.07 -20.85 33.09
N GLY A 347 -15.00 -21.76 32.13
CA GLY A 347 -16.08 -22.03 31.17
C GLY A 347 -16.22 -21.00 30.04
N VAL A 348 -15.37 -19.96 30.02
CA VAL A 348 -15.32 -18.93 28.98
C VAL A 348 -14.06 -19.10 28.13
N GLN A 349 -14.20 -18.96 26.83
CA GLN A 349 -13.10 -19.08 25.86
C GLN A 349 -12.38 -17.74 25.74
N VAL A 350 -11.12 -17.68 26.16
CA VAL A 350 -10.31 -16.45 26.07
C VAL A 350 -9.41 -16.51 24.84
N ILE A 351 -9.60 -15.58 23.92
CA ILE A 351 -8.73 -15.36 22.75
C ILE A 351 -8.04 -14.01 22.87
N LYS A 352 -6.77 -13.95 22.46
CA LYS A 352 -5.94 -12.75 22.55
C LYS A 352 -5.43 -12.35 21.17
N MET A 353 -5.51 -11.06 20.88
CA MET A 353 -4.97 -10.44 19.67
C MET A 353 -4.25 -9.15 20.03
N THR A 354 -3.18 -8.82 19.32
CA THR A 354 -2.50 -7.53 19.38
C THR A 354 -2.82 -6.76 18.10
N ALA A 355 -3.21 -5.51 18.24
CA ALA A 355 -3.32 -4.56 17.14
C ALA A 355 -2.14 -3.59 17.24
N ASP A 356 -1.22 -3.66 16.28
CA ASP A 356 0.00 -2.85 16.21
C ASP A 356 0.39 -2.48 14.77
N GLU A 357 1.58 -1.91 14.58
CA GLU A 357 2.08 -1.47 13.27
C GLU A 357 2.13 -2.61 12.23
N ASN A 358 2.19 -3.87 12.67
CA ASN A 358 2.15 -5.05 11.81
C ASN A 358 0.70 -5.53 11.53
N GLY A 359 -0.29 -4.83 12.06
CA GLY A 359 -1.72 -5.12 11.90
C GLY A 359 -2.29 -5.94 13.04
N TYR A 360 -3.07 -6.99 12.71
CA TYR A 360 -3.73 -7.85 13.68
C TYR A 360 -2.98 -9.16 13.85
N THR A 361 -2.40 -9.38 15.02
CA THR A 361 -1.57 -10.56 15.29
C THR A 361 -1.97 -11.21 16.61
N PRO A 362 -2.36 -12.48 16.63
CA PRO A 362 -2.69 -13.36 15.49
C PRO A 362 -3.91 -12.88 14.69
N ASN A 363 -3.91 -13.12 13.38
CA ASN A 363 -5.05 -12.85 12.48
C ASN A 363 -5.94 -14.09 12.23
N GLY A 364 -5.48 -15.28 12.65
CA GLY A 364 -6.25 -16.51 12.68
C GLY A 364 -6.51 -16.96 14.11
N LEU A 365 -7.76 -16.92 14.55
CA LEU A 365 -8.19 -17.28 15.91
C LEU A 365 -9.13 -18.48 15.84
N TYR A 366 -8.99 -19.45 16.74
CA TYR A 366 -9.90 -20.62 16.80
C TYR A 366 -10.71 -20.62 18.08
N VAL A 367 -12.03 -20.85 17.98
CA VAL A 367 -12.98 -20.94 19.09
C VAL A 367 -13.97 -22.08 18.87
N GLU A 368 -14.49 -22.66 19.94
CA GLU A 368 -15.59 -23.63 19.91
C GLU A 368 -16.94 -22.95 19.76
N LYS A 369 -17.81 -23.62 18.99
CA LYS A 369 -19.21 -23.25 18.80
C LYS A 369 -20.01 -23.25 20.11
N ASN A 370 -20.99 -22.34 20.21
CA ASN A 370 -21.98 -22.22 21.29
C ASN A 370 -21.41 -21.99 22.70
N LYS A 371 -20.11 -21.68 22.85
CA LYS A 371 -19.48 -21.35 24.13
C LYS A 371 -19.13 -19.86 24.19
N PRO A 372 -19.35 -19.16 25.32
CA PRO A 372 -19.05 -17.74 25.42
C PRO A 372 -17.56 -17.45 25.17
N VAL A 373 -17.28 -16.43 24.36
CA VAL A 373 -15.93 -16.00 24.00
C VAL A 373 -15.66 -14.61 24.58
N LYS A 374 -14.51 -14.49 25.25
CA LYS A 374 -13.91 -13.23 25.68
C LYS A 374 -12.69 -12.95 24.80
N TRP A 375 -12.84 -12.00 23.89
CA TRP A 375 -11.78 -11.58 22.99
C TRP A 375 -11.07 -10.34 23.54
N ILE A 376 -9.80 -10.50 23.87
CA ILE A 376 -8.95 -9.44 24.41
C ILE A 376 -8.05 -8.93 23.28
N ILE A 377 -8.19 -7.66 22.93
CA ILE A 377 -7.40 -6.98 21.92
C ILE A 377 -6.47 -5.97 22.60
N TYR A 378 -5.17 -6.20 22.50
CA TYR A 378 -4.13 -5.30 22.98
C TYR A 378 -3.82 -4.25 21.92
N GLY A 379 -4.26 -3.01 22.14
CA GLY A 379 -3.90 -1.89 21.28
C GLY A 379 -2.51 -1.36 21.63
N LYS A 380 -1.50 -1.68 20.81
CA LYS A 380 -0.14 -1.16 20.90
C LYS A 380 0.14 -0.30 19.66
N SER A 381 0.63 0.93 19.80
CA SER A 381 0.90 1.81 18.65
C SER A 381 -0.30 1.93 17.67
N LEU A 382 -1.48 2.23 18.22
CA LEU A 382 -2.71 2.34 17.43
C LEU A 382 -2.63 3.53 16.46
N ASN A 383 -3.10 3.29 15.24
CA ASN A 383 -3.18 4.26 14.16
C ASN A 383 -4.54 4.15 13.46
N SER A 384 -4.76 4.98 12.44
CA SER A 384 -6.00 5.02 11.66
C SER A 384 -6.26 3.76 10.82
N CYS A 385 -5.25 2.92 10.58
CA CYS A 385 -5.36 1.66 9.84
C CYS A 385 -5.70 0.46 10.74
N ASN A 386 -5.23 0.42 11.98
CA ASN A 386 -5.42 -0.71 12.91
C ASN A 386 -6.34 -0.39 14.10
N GLY A 387 -6.69 0.88 14.32
CA GLY A 387 -7.38 1.38 15.51
C GLY A 387 -8.88 1.12 15.55
N THR A 388 -9.45 0.48 14.54
CA THR A 388 -10.87 0.10 14.51
C THR A 388 -11.00 -1.35 14.07
N VAL A 389 -11.80 -2.14 14.77
CA VAL A 389 -12.15 -3.52 14.39
C VAL A 389 -13.63 -3.59 14.02
N GLU A 390 -13.89 -4.00 12.78
CA GLU A 390 -15.20 -4.19 12.18
C GLU A 390 -15.54 -5.67 12.17
N ILE A 391 -16.70 -6.03 12.71
CA ILE A 391 -17.17 -7.42 12.79
C ILE A 391 -18.55 -7.53 12.11
N PRO A 392 -18.60 -7.82 10.79
CA PRO A 392 -19.84 -7.82 10.02
C PRO A 392 -20.91 -8.76 10.55
N SER A 393 -20.54 -9.99 10.95
CA SER A 393 -21.51 -10.99 11.43
C SER A 393 -22.14 -10.65 12.78
N LEU A 394 -21.51 -9.76 13.55
CA LEU A 394 -22.03 -9.23 14.81
C LEU A 394 -22.63 -7.82 14.67
N ASN A 395 -22.52 -7.21 13.48
CA ASN A 395 -22.87 -5.81 13.21
C ASN A 395 -22.28 -4.83 14.25
N LYS A 396 -21.00 -5.05 14.61
CA LYS A 396 -20.27 -4.23 15.60
C LYS A 396 -19.06 -3.55 14.95
N GLU A 397 -18.93 -2.24 15.18
CA GLU A 397 -17.76 -1.41 14.88
C GLU A 397 -17.13 -0.99 16.22
N ILE A 398 -15.87 -1.34 16.44
CA ILE A 398 -15.21 -1.16 17.74
C ILE A 398 -13.95 -0.33 17.55
N VAL A 399 -13.95 0.88 18.10
CA VAL A 399 -12.76 1.73 18.15
C VAL A 399 -11.87 1.29 19.31
N LEU A 400 -10.66 0.87 19.01
CA LEU A 400 -9.68 0.39 19.97
C LEU A 400 -9.06 1.57 20.74
N LYS A 401 -8.89 1.37 22.05
CA LYS A 401 -8.13 2.27 22.94
C LYS A 401 -6.74 1.67 23.20
N PRO A 402 -5.72 2.49 23.49
CA PRO A 402 -4.43 1.99 23.95
C PRO A 402 -4.60 1.08 25.19
N GLY A 403 -3.94 -0.07 25.20
CA GLY A 403 -4.09 -1.08 26.27
C GLY A 403 -5.10 -2.18 25.94
N GLU A 404 -5.80 -2.69 26.95
CA GLU A 404 -6.72 -3.83 26.80
C GLU A 404 -8.12 -3.38 26.33
N ASN A 405 -8.63 -4.02 25.28
CA ASN A 405 -10.00 -3.88 24.79
C ASN A 405 -10.67 -5.25 24.84
N ILE A 406 -11.84 -5.34 25.46
CA ILE A 406 -12.53 -6.62 25.67
C ILE A 406 -13.82 -6.66 24.88
N ILE A 407 -14.03 -7.74 24.14
CA ILE A 407 -15.22 -7.99 23.34
C ILE A 407 -15.80 -9.34 23.73
N GLU A 408 -17.07 -9.36 24.06
CA GLU A 408 -17.78 -10.58 24.45
C GLU A 408 -18.85 -10.92 23.41
N PHE A 409 -18.87 -12.19 23.01
CA PHE A 409 -19.86 -12.73 22.08
C PHE A 409 -19.93 -14.26 22.21
N THR A 410 -21.00 -14.84 21.67
CA THR A 410 -21.16 -16.30 21.59
C THR A 410 -21.20 -16.71 20.12
N PRO A 411 -20.18 -17.42 19.60
CA PRO A 411 -20.15 -17.89 18.22
C PRO A 411 -21.20 -18.97 17.99
N LYS A 412 -21.89 -18.89 16.85
CA LYS A 412 -22.85 -19.91 16.39
C LYS A 412 -22.14 -20.94 15.51
N ASN A 413 -22.56 -21.11 14.25
CA ASN A 413 -22.00 -22.12 13.35
C ASN A 413 -21.03 -21.54 12.31
N ASN A 414 -21.09 -20.24 12.07
CA ASN A 414 -20.35 -19.61 10.99
C ASN A 414 -19.08 -18.96 11.53
N ASP A 415 -18.03 -19.00 10.73
CA ASP A 415 -16.81 -18.24 10.96
C ASP A 415 -17.10 -16.75 11.07
N ILE A 416 -16.33 -16.07 11.90
CA ILE A 416 -16.48 -14.64 12.16
C ILE A 416 -15.29 -13.94 11.53
N SER A 417 -15.51 -13.37 10.35
CA SER A 417 -14.54 -12.46 9.71
C SER A 417 -14.50 -11.14 10.46
N PHE A 418 -13.31 -10.56 10.60
CA PHE A 418 -13.15 -9.19 11.08
C PHE A 418 -12.13 -8.44 10.23
N SER A 419 -12.26 -7.12 10.16
CA SER A 419 -11.31 -6.28 9.43
C SER A 419 -11.16 -4.90 10.06
N CYS A 420 -10.18 -4.13 9.62
CA CYS A 420 -10.17 -2.71 9.93
C CYS A 420 -11.30 -1.94 9.21
N SER A 421 -11.52 -0.68 9.59
CA SER A 421 -12.50 0.23 8.97
C SER A 421 -12.40 0.36 7.44
N MET A 422 -11.21 0.10 6.89
CA MET A 422 -10.93 0.14 5.44
C MET A 422 -10.89 -1.25 4.77
N GLY A 423 -11.08 -2.33 5.53
CA GLY A 423 -11.08 -3.70 4.99
C GLY A 423 -9.71 -4.18 4.50
N MET A 424 -8.61 -3.53 4.92
CA MET A 424 -7.23 -3.84 4.48
C MET A 424 -6.55 -4.85 5.40
N ILE A 425 -6.64 -4.63 6.72
CA ILE A 425 -6.17 -5.56 7.74
C ILE A 425 -7.34 -6.48 8.05
N ARG A 426 -7.12 -7.80 7.94
CA ARG A 426 -8.19 -8.80 8.04
C ARG A 426 -7.77 -9.93 8.94
N GLY A 427 -8.75 -10.51 9.60
CA GLY A 427 -8.59 -11.77 10.30
C GLY A 427 -9.88 -12.57 10.28
N VAL A 428 -9.79 -13.78 10.78
CA VAL A 428 -10.93 -14.68 10.92
C VAL A 428 -10.86 -15.38 12.26
N ILE A 429 -12.00 -15.44 12.93
CA ILE A 429 -12.23 -16.31 14.07
C ILE A 429 -12.96 -17.54 13.54
N LYS A 430 -12.22 -18.64 13.44
CA LYS A 430 -12.68 -19.96 13.04
C LYS A 430 -13.50 -20.59 14.15
N VAL A 431 -14.74 -20.95 13.80
CA VAL A 431 -15.65 -21.62 14.73
C VAL A 431 -15.61 -23.11 14.44
N VAL A 432 -15.08 -23.87 15.39
CA VAL A 432 -14.89 -25.33 15.27
C VAL A 432 -15.75 -26.09 16.26
N ASP A 433 -16.01 -27.36 15.98
CA ASP A 433 -16.75 -28.23 16.90
C ASP A 433 -15.88 -28.66 18.10
N ASN A 434 -14.55 -28.77 17.93
CA ASN A 434 -13.62 -29.14 18.99
C ASN A 434 -12.23 -28.52 18.80
N LEU A 435 -11.77 -27.71 19.76
CA LEU A 435 -10.46 -27.02 19.74
C LEU A 435 -9.25 -27.96 19.78
N ALA A 436 -9.40 -29.15 20.38
CA ALA A 436 -8.32 -30.14 20.47
C ALA A 436 -7.98 -30.76 19.12
N SER A 437 -8.94 -30.81 18.20
CA SER A 437 -8.79 -31.40 16.85
C SER A 437 -8.08 -30.48 15.84
N VAL A 438 -7.93 -29.20 16.16
CA VAL A 438 -7.35 -28.20 15.24
C VAL A 438 -5.83 -28.27 15.27
N ASP A 439 -5.20 -28.49 14.12
CA ASP A 439 -3.73 -28.41 14.00
C ASP A 439 -3.31 -27.02 13.51
N THR A 440 -2.80 -26.19 14.43
CA THR A 440 -2.35 -24.82 14.12
C THR A 440 -1.01 -24.75 13.39
N SER A 441 -0.31 -25.89 13.22
CA SER A 441 0.96 -25.97 12.48
C SER A 441 0.76 -26.11 10.96
N LYS A 442 -0.48 -26.40 10.52
CA LYS A 442 -0.87 -26.46 9.10
C LYS A 442 -1.45 -25.13 8.64
N ASN A 443 -1.06 -24.73 7.41
CA ASN A 443 -1.60 -23.54 6.77
C ASN A 443 -3.07 -23.77 6.39
N ASP A 444 -3.98 -23.05 7.02
CA ASP A 444 -5.39 -22.98 6.61
C ASP A 444 -5.55 -21.88 5.55
N SER A 445 -5.81 -22.28 4.30
CA SER A 445 -5.99 -21.39 3.15
C SER A 445 -7.15 -20.40 3.28
N SER A 446 -8.05 -20.62 4.24
CA SER A 446 -9.19 -19.73 4.50
C SER A 446 -8.88 -18.63 5.52
N ILE A 447 -7.70 -18.65 6.15
CA ILE A 447 -7.20 -17.56 6.98
C ILE A 447 -6.50 -16.56 6.04
N PRO A 448 -6.89 -15.26 6.06
CA PRO A 448 -6.22 -14.25 5.26
C PRO A 448 -4.75 -14.13 5.72
N LYS A 449 -3.79 -14.08 4.79
CA LYS A 449 -2.36 -13.92 5.14
C LYS A 449 -2.13 -12.64 5.93
N SER A 450 -1.24 -12.71 6.92
CA SER A 450 -0.83 -11.55 7.73
C SER A 450 -0.21 -10.47 6.83
N ASN A 451 -0.57 -9.21 7.06
CA ASN A 451 0.02 -8.05 6.39
C ASN A 451 1.42 -7.73 6.96
N GLY A 452 2.28 -8.76 7.07
CA GLY A 452 3.68 -8.57 7.38
C GLY A 452 4.34 -7.68 6.32
N SER A 453 4.90 -6.58 6.78
CA SER A 453 5.56 -5.52 6.02
C SER A 453 6.50 -6.08 4.93
N MET A 454 6.25 -5.70 3.68
CA MET A 454 7.22 -5.91 2.59
C MET A 454 7.50 -4.58 1.89
N SER A 455 8.44 -3.83 2.45
CA SER A 455 8.91 -2.53 1.92
C SER A 455 9.79 -2.74 0.68
N CYS A 456 9.36 -2.22 -0.47
CA CYS A 456 10.12 -2.27 -1.74
C CYS A 456 11.11 -1.11 -1.94
N CYS A 457 11.37 -0.27 -0.94
CA CYS A 457 12.28 0.89 -1.09
C CYS A 457 13.37 1.01 -0.02
N THR A 458 13.65 -0.05 0.74
CA THR A 458 14.77 -0.09 1.69
C THR A 458 15.63 -1.28 1.33
N GLY A 459 16.81 -1.02 0.75
CA GLY A 459 17.85 -2.04 0.68
C GLY A 459 18.11 -2.56 2.08
N ASN A 460 17.97 -3.88 2.24
CA ASN A 460 18.45 -4.69 3.35
C ASN A 460 18.60 -3.96 4.71
N SER A 461 17.48 -3.54 5.30
CA SER A 461 17.43 -3.17 6.71
C SER A 461 16.38 -4.03 7.38
N SER A 462 16.87 -4.99 8.16
CA SER A 462 16.14 -5.75 9.17
C SER A 462 15.11 -4.88 9.90
N SER A 463 13.92 -5.45 10.09
CA SER A 463 12.81 -4.91 10.89
C SER A 463 13.32 -4.13 12.11
N SER A 464 13.19 -2.81 12.11
CA SER A 464 13.53 -2.03 13.30
C SER A 464 12.42 -2.20 14.33
N ASN A 465 12.50 -3.27 15.11
CA ASN A 465 12.14 -3.16 16.52
C ASN A 465 12.90 -1.92 17.05
N SER A 466 12.23 -1.00 17.74
CA SER A 466 12.90 0.16 18.30
C SER A 466 14.00 -0.32 19.26
N SER A 467 15.24 0.18 19.07
CA SER A 467 16.37 -0.15 19.93
C SER A 467 16.00 0.13 21.40
N ILE A 468 16.42 -0.75 22.32
CA ILE A 468 16.21 -0.56 23.75
C ILE A 468 17.01 0.63 24.30
N TYR A 469 17.96 1.14 23.50
CA TYR A 469 18.76 2.34 23.76
C TYR A 469 18.27 3.57 22.98
N GLY A 470 17.23 3.43 22.17
CA GLY A 470 16.72 4.50 21.31
C GLY A 470 17.57 4.72 20.05
N ASN A 471 17.21 5.73 19.26
CA ASN A 471 17.79 5.95 17.93
C ASN A 471 19.13 6.70 17.94
N ASP A 472 19.58 7.17 19.11
CA ASP A 472 20.76 8.02 19.27
C ASP A 472 21.55 7.61 20.51
N LEU A 473 22.52 6.72 20.32
CA LEU A 473 23.37 6.19 21.39
C LEU A 473 24.20 7.27 22.08
N SER A 474 24.46 8.42 21.44
CA SER A 474 25.21 9.54 22.05
C SER A 474 24.48 10.13 23.27
N LYS A 475 23.15 10.01 23.32
CA LYS A 475 22.32 10.53 24.42
C LYS A 475 22.15 9.54 25.57
N VAL A 476 22.56 8.30 25.40
CA VAL A 476 22.40 7.25 26.41
C VAL A 476 23.58 7.30 27.40
N PRO A 477 23.37 7.25 28.72
CA PRO A 477 24.46 7.25 29.70
C PRO A 477 25.40 6.04 29.53
N THR A 478 26.71 6.25 29.70
CA THR A 478 27.74 5.20 29.50
C THR A 478 27.52 3.98 30.38
N ALA A 479 27.11 4.20 31.64
CA ALA A 479 26.77 3.12 32.58
C ALA A 479 25.57 2.25 32.15
N THR A 480 24.76 2.72 31.18
CA THR A 480 23.66 1.92 30.62
C THR A 480 24.12 1.06 29.44
N LEU A 481 25.10 1.55 28.68
CA LEU A 481 25.64 0.91 27.48
C LEU A 481 26.75 -0.08 27.82
N ILE A 482 27.57 0.22 28.83
CA ILE A 482 28.78 -0.52 29.15
C ILE A 482 28.74 -0.90 30.63
N ASN A 483 28.92 -2.19 30.92
CA ASN A 483 29.00 -2.67 32.30
C ASN A 483 30.25 -3.51 32.54
N LYS A 484 30.85 -3.36 33.72
CA LYS A 484 31.98 -4.16 34.19
C LYS A 484 31.48 -5.42 34.89
N ALA A 485 32.19 -6.53 34.74
CA ALA A 485 31.94 -7.71 35.57
C ALA A 485 32.25 -7.42 37.04
N ASN A 486 31.52 -8.09 37.94
CA ASN A 486 31.76 -7.98 39.37
C ASN A 486 32.69 -9.11 39.82
N ILE A 487 33.85 -8.76 40.38
CA ILE A 487 34.86 -9.72 40.83
C ILE A 487 34.65 -9.97 42.32
N SER A 488 34.39 -11.23 42.68
CA SER A 488 34.31 -11.68 44.07
C SER A 488 34.99 -13.03 44.20
N GLN A 489 35.85 -13.20 45.21
CA GLN A 489 36.52 -14.48 45.51
C GLN A 489 37.23 -15.14 44.30
N ASN A 490 37.93 -14.33 43.50
CA ASN A 490 38.69 -14.77 42.32
C ASN A 490 37.84 -15.33 41.16
N VAL A 491 36.53 -15.06 41.16
CA VAL A 491 35.60 -15.33 40.07
C VAL A 491 34.93 -14.03 39.67
N GLN A 492 34.80 -13.78 38.37
CA GLN A 492 34.08 -12.62 37.85
C GLN A 492 32.69 -13.02 37.36
N THR A 493 31.69 -12.23 37.71
CA THR A 493 30.29 -12.47 37.37
C THR A 493 29.80 -11.40 36.41
N LEU A 494 29.10 -11.83 35.36
CA LEU A 494 28.52 -10.94 34.35
C LEU A 494 27.07 -11.37 34.12
N THR A 495 26.16 -10.41 34.04
CA THR A 495 24.76 -10.67 33.68
C THR A 495 24.42 -9.90 32.41
N LEU A 496 23.92 -10.63 31.42
CA LEU A 496 23.46 -10.09 30.15
C LEU A 496 21.96 -10.40 30.00
N THR A 497 21.15 -9.37 29.79
CA THR A 497 19.71 -9.53 29.58
C THR A 497 19.35 -9.20 28.14
N GLY A 498 18.66 -10.10 27.45
CA GLY A 498 18.17 -9.87 26.10
C GLY A 498 16.78 -9.25 26.08
N LYS A 499 16.59 -8.18 25.30
CA LYS A 499 15.28 -7.54 25.08
C LYS A 499 15.12 -7.11 23.62
N GLY A 500 14.13 -7.67 22.92
CA GLY A 500 14.06 -7.54 21.47
C GLY A 500 15.28 -8.21 20.83
N TYR A 501 15.96 -7.56 19.91
CA TYR A 501 17.15 -8.09 19.23
C TYR A 501 18.49 -7.66 19.86
N GLU A 502 18.46 -6.90 20.96
CA GLU A 502 19.65 -6.33 21.61
C GLU A 502 19.87 -6.87 23.02
N PHE A 503 21.12 -6.86 23.44
CA PHE A 503 21.57 -7.19 24.79
C PHE A 503 21.69 -5.95 25.67
N LYS A 504 21.53 -6.17 26.98
CA LYS A 504 21.79 -5.18 28.03
C LYS A 504 22.77 -5.73 29.07
N PRO A 505 23.91 -5.05 29.31
CA PRO A 505 24.51 -3.92 28.55
C PRO A 505 24.78 -4.26 27.07
N LEU A 506 25.21 -3.26 26.29
CA LEU A 506 25.62 -3.41 24.87
C LEU A 506 27.09 -3.82 24.72
N ILE A 507 27.90 -3.47 25.73
CA ILE A 507 29.31 -3.86 25.83
C ILE A 507 29.56 -4.34 27.26
N ALA A 508 30.06 -5.56 27.41
CA ALA A 508 30.55 -6.06 28.68
C ALA A 508 32.06 -5.92 28.79
N VAL A 509 32.57 -5.62 29.99
CA VAL A 509 34.01 -5.55 30.27
C VAL A 509 34.40 -6.63 31.26
N LEU A 510 35.39 -7.44 30.91
CA LEU A 510 35.95 -8.52 31.71
C LEU A 510 37.44 -8.30 32.00
N ASN A 511 37.94 -8.96 33.04
CA ASN A 511 39.36 -9.05 33.32
C ASN A 511 39.93 -10.35 32.71
N LYS A 512 41.15 -10.29 32.18
CA LYS A 512 41.84 -11.47 31.67
C LYS A 512 42.20 -12.43 32.80
N ALA A 513 42.35 -13.72 32.46
CA ALA A 513 42.83 -14.80 33.31
C ALA A 513 42.02 -15.05 34.61
N ILE A 514 40.80 -14.49 34.73
CA ILE A 514 39.84 -14.77 35.82
C ILE A 514 38.70 -15.63 35.28
N ASP A 515 38.28 -16.63 36.05
CA ASP A 515 37.13 -17.48 35.69
C ASP A 515 35.85 -16.65 35.68
N THR A 516 35.09 -16.75 34.60
CA THR A 516 33.91 -15.93 34.32
C THR A 516 32.65 -16.76 34.40
N ASN A 517 31.72 -16.36 35.26
CA ASN A 517 30.36 -16.86 35.31
C ASN A 517 29.43 -15.88 34.62
N LEU A 518 29.01 -16.22 33.40
CA LEU A 518 28.08 -15.42 32.61
C LEU A 518 26.65 -15.94 32.79
N THR A 519 25.78 -15.09 33.33
CA THR A 519 24.34 -15.32 33.41
C THR A 519 23.66 -14.65 32.21
N LEU A 520 22.99 -15.44 31.38
CA LEU A 520 22.24 -14.97 30.21
C LEU A 520 20.74 -15.15 30.46
N ASP A 521 20.01 -14.03 30.55
CA ASP A 521 18.54 -14.02 30.61
C ASP A 521 17.97 -13.52 29.28
N LEU A 522 17.53 -14.44 28.42
CA LEU A 522 16.95 -14.12 27.12
C LEU A 522 15.42 -14.26 27.10
N SER A 523 14.76 -14.16 28.25
CA SER A 523 13.31 -14.34 28.36
C SER A 523 12.50 -13.40 27.46
N ASN A 524 13.05 -12.21 27.17
CA ASN A 524 12.43 -11.19 26.32
C ASN A 524 13.22 -10.94 25.01
N PHE A 525 14.13 -11.84 24.63
CA PHE A 525 14.94 -11.71 23.42
C PHE A 525 14.21 -12.32 22.20
N ASP A 526 14.40 -11.72 21.04
CA ASP A 526 13.87 -12.18 19.77
C ASP A 526 14.66 -13.41 19.33
N ASN A 527 13.98 -14.54 19.18
CA ASN A 527 14.59 -15.82 18.81
C ASN A 527 15.75 -16.26 19.75
N PRO A 528 15.47 -16.58 21.02
CA PRO A 528 16.50 -16.94 22.01
C PRO A 528 17.04 -18.36 21.83
N SER A 529 16.28 -19.29 21.24
CA SER A 529 16.70 -20.71 21.13
C SER A 529 17.78 -20.93 20.08
N GLY A 530 18.80 -21.71 20.40
CA GLY A 530 19.86 -22.12 19.47
C GLY A 530 21.25 -22.19 20.11
N GLU A 531 22.25 -22.43 19.28
CA GLU A 531 23.66 -22.50 19.67
C GLU A 531 24.31 -21.12 19.64
N TYR A 532 25.03 -20.79 20.72
CA TYR A 532 25.78 -19.56 20.89
C TYR A 532 27.26 -19.89 21.04
N SER A 533 28.12 -19.04 20.47
CA SER A 533 29.57 -19.18 20.59
C SER A 533 30.22 -17.88 21.01
N ILE A 534 31.13 -17.95 21.98
CA ILE A 534 32.00 -16.84 22.35
C ILE A 534 33.26 -16.97 21.51
N ILE A 535 33.57 -15.96 20.71
CA ILE A 535 34.73 -15.97 19.82
C ILE A 535 35.61 -14.75 20.04
N ASN A 536 36.91 -14.88 19.75
CA ASN A 536 37.79 -13.74 19.61
C ASN A 536 37.51 -13.05 18.27
N LEU A 537 37.16 -11.78 18.28
CA LEU A 537 36.78 -11.03 17.07
C LEU A 537 37.96 -10.72 16.15
N THR A 538 39.20 -10.89 16.62
CA THR A 538 40.42 -10.65 15.85
C THR A 538 40.94 -11.94 15.22
N THR A 539 41.03 -13.02 16.00
CA THR A 539 41.57 -14.31 15.53
C THR A 539 40.50 -15.26 15.01
N GLN A 540 39.22 -14.97 15.25
CA GLN A 540 38.06 -15.85 15.00
C GLN A 540 38.10 -17.20 15.76
N GLU A 541 38.99 -17.32 16.75
CA GLU A 541 39.08 -18.52 17.60
C GLU A 541 37.90 -18.60 18.57
N THR A 542 37.27 -19.78 18.64
CA THR A 542 36.15 -20.04 19.55
C THR A 542 36.66 -20.36 20.95
N VAL A 543 36.21 -19.57 21.93
CA VAL A 543 36.52 -19.76 23.36
C VAL A 543 35.62 -20.83 23.95
N THR A 544 34.30 -20.75 23.70
CA THR A 544 33.32 -21.73 24.19
C THR A 544 32.05 -21.66 23.35
N THR A 545 31.30 -22.76 23.33
CA THR A 545 30.01 -22.92 22.64
C THR A 545 29.00 -23.51 23.61
N PHE A 546 27.78 -23.00 23.60
CA PHE A 546 26.71 -23.44 24.49
C PHE A 546 25.33 -23.34 23.82
N ASN A 547 24.40 -24.21 24.22
CA ASN A 547 23.03 -24.19 23.72
C ASN A 547 22.09 -23.50 24.70
N TYR A 548 21.15 -22.73 24.16
CA TYR A 548 20.13 -22.04 24.94
C TYR A 548 18.78 -22.75 24.85
N ASP A 549 18.44 -23.51 25.90
CA ASP A 549 17.20 -24.29 25.98
C ASP A 549 16.16 -23.68 26.96
N LYS A 550 16.60 -23.04 28.04
CA LYS A 550 15.75 -22.40 29.07
C LYS A 550 16.44 -21.18 29.70
N SER A 551 15.64 -20.19 30.11
CA SER A 551 16.12 -18.97 30.79
C SER A 551 16.06 -19.09 32.32
N PRO A 552 17.03 -18.52 33.08
CA PRO A 552 18.35 -18.07 32.63
C PRO A 552 19.33 -19.24 32.47
N ILE A 553 20.37 -19.06 31.64
CA ILE A 553 21.50 -20.01 31.54
C ILE A 553 22.76 -19.42 32.16
N ASN A 554 23.53 -20.26 32.85
CA ASN A 554 24.84 -19.89 33.38
C ASN A 554 25.93 -20.59 32.57
N VAL A 555 26.88 -19.83 32.04
CA VAL A 555 28.01 -20.33 31.24
C VAL A 555 29.31 -19.95 31.94
N THR A 556 30.17 -20.94 32.17
CA THR A 556 31.50 -20.72 32.75
C THR A 556 32.57 -20.76 31.68
N PHE A 557 33.47 -19.77 31.66
CA PHE A 557 34.59 -19.74 30.73
C PHE A 557 35.75 -18.88 31.25
N LYS A 558 36.92 -19.01 30.63
CA LYS A 558 38.12 -18.24 30.98
C LYS A 558 38.78 -17.70 29.71
N ILE A 559 39.15 -16.43 29.73
CA ILE A 559 39.85 -15.77 28.61
C ILE A 559 41.24 -15.34 29.08
N ASN A 560 42.30 -15.82 28.42
CA ASN A 560 43.67 -15.62 28.88
C ASN A 560 44.41 -14.44 28.22
N SER A 561 43.85 -13.84 27.17
CA SER A 561 44.43 -12.70 26.46
C SER A 561 43.46 -11.52 26.42
N SER A 562 44.00 -10.33 26.65
CA SER A 562 43.26 -9.08 26.47
C SER A 562 42.93 -8.85 24.99
N GLY A 563 41.79 -8.24 24.72
CA GLY A 563 41.31 -8.06 23.36
C GLY A 563 39.79 -8.03 23.25
N ARG A 564 39.32 -8.16 22.00
CA ARG A 564 37.92 -8.02 21.63
C ARG A 564 37.30 -9.39 21.40
N TYR A 565 36.26 -9.69 22.14
CA TYR A 565 35.51 -10.92 22.05
C TYR A 565 34.06 -10.60 21.74
N GLY A 566 33.32 -11.58 21.26
CA GLY A 566 31.92 -11.41 20.94
C GLY A 566 31.11 -12.67 21.13
N ILE A 567 29.84 -12.49 21.51
CA ILE A 567 28.86 -13.57 21.52
C ILE A 567 28.21 -13.61 20.15
N THR A 568 28.25 -14.77 19.51
CA THR A 568 27.72 -14.98 18.17
C THR A 568 26.67 -16.07 18.15
N LYS A 569 25.72 -15.96 17.22
CA LYS A 569 24.72 -16.98 16.92
C LYS A 569 24.57 -17.13 15.42
N SER A 570 24.71 -18.35 14.90
CA SER A 570 24.66 -18.64 13.46
C SER A 570 25.57 -17.72 12.61
N GLY A 571 26.73 -17.33 13.15
CA GLY A 571 27.69 -16.43 12.51
C GLY A 571 27.40 -14.93 12.65
N SER A 572 26.28 -14.53 13.24
CA SER A 572 25.96 -13.13 13.52
C SER A 572 26.45 -12.69 14.90
N LEU A 573 27.16 -11.56 14.97
CA LEU A 573 27.57 -10.94 16.24
C LEU A 573 26.38 -10.31 16.95
N LEU A 574 26.18 -10.67 18.22
CA LEU A 574 25.08 -10.19 19.04
C LEU A 574 25.50 -9.26 20.19
N GLU A 575 26.67 -9.48 20.77
CA GLU A 575 27.19 -8.72 21.92
C GLU A 575 28.71 -8.61 21.83
N VAL A 576 29.28 -7.49 22.29
CA VAL A 576 30.73 -7.27 22.38
C VAL A 576 31.21 -7.41 23.82
N ILE A 577 32.30 -8.15 24.00
CA ILE A 577 32.99 -8.33 25.28
C ILE A 577 34.41 -7.76 25.14
N GLU A 578 34.72 -6.69 25.86
CA GLU A 578 36.07 -6.15 25.98
C GLU A 578 36.78 -6.86 27.15
N VAL A 579 37.92 -7.49 26.88
CA VAL A 579 38.75 -8.12 27.91
C VAL A 579 39.98 -7.25 28.16
N ALA A 580 40.05 -6.68 29.37
CA ALA A 580 41.12 -5.80 29.81
C ALA A 580 42.17 -6.54 30.65
N ASP A 581 43.34 -5.92 30.81
CA ASP A 581 44.42 -6.46 31.65
C ASP A 581 44.15 -6.32 33.15
N ASP A 582 43.45 -5.25 33.55
CA ASP A 582 42.92 -5.04 34.90
C ASP A 582 41.62 -4.23 34.82
N LEU A 583 40.55 -4.75 35.44
CA LEU A 583 39.22 -4.13 35.45
C LEU A 583 39.19 -2.77 36.19
N ASN A 584 40.08 -2.60 37.18
CA ASN A 584 40.11 -1.40 38.03
C ASN A 584 40.65 -0.18 37.29
N THR A 585 41.55 -0.39 36.32
CA THR A 585 42.18 0.68 35.54
C THR A 585 41.41 1.02 34.26
N VAL A 586 40.32 0.32 33.97
CA VAL A 586 39.51 0.55 32.76
C VAL A 586 38.70 1.83 32.88
N ASP A 587 38.89 2.75 31.91
CA ASP A 587 38.02 3.89 31.67
C ASP A 587 36.86 3.51 30.73
N LEU A 588 35.62 3.63 31.21
CA LEU A 588 34.43 3.30 30.43
C LEU A 588 34.15 4.31 29.32
N GLU A 589 34.54 5.58 29.48
CA GLU A 589 34.37 6.59 28.43
C GLU A 589 35.35 6.34 27.28
N GLN A 590 36.55 5.87 27.58
CA GLN A 590 37.51 5.45 26.56
C GLN A 590 36.98 4.26 25.76
N ILE A 591 36.37 3.27 26.42
CA ILE A 591 35.72 2.14 25.74
C ILE A 591 34.53 2.62 24.90
N ARG A 592 33.71 3.54 25.44
CA ARG A 592 32.60 4.13 24.69
C ARG A 592 33.09 4.81 23.42
N SER A 593 34.13 5.64 23.51
CA SER A 593 34.72 6.30 22.34
C SER A 593 35.28 5.29 21.34
N LYS A 594 35.95 4.23 21.81
CA LYS A 594 36.51 3.16 20.98
C LYS A 594 35.47 2.41 20.14
N TYR A 595 34.28 2.18 20.68
CA TYR A 595 33.25 1.34 20.05
C TYR A 595 32.05 2.09 19.48
N LEU A 596 31.69 3.22 20.08
CA LEU A 596 30.47 3.98 19.80
C LEU A 596 30.76 5.45 19.46
N GLY A 597 32.03 5.85 19.39
CA GLY A 597 32.43 7.17 18.92
C GLY A 597 32.29 7.27 17.40
N ASN A 598 31.56 8.28 16.94
CA ASN A 598 31.70 8.85 15.60
C ASN A 598 32.57 10.10 15.69
#